data_AF-A0A5D2RIN4-F1
#
_entry.id   AF-A0A5D2RIN4-F1
#
_cell.length_a   1.000
_cell.length_b   1.000
_cell.length_c   1.000
_cell.angle_alpha   90.00
_cell.angle_beta   90.00
_cell.angle_gamma   90.00
#
_symmetry.space_group_name_H-M   'P 1'
#
loop_
_entity.id
_entity.type
_entity.pdbx_description
1 polymer ?
#
loop_
_entity_poly.entity_id
_entity_poly.type
_entity_poly.pdbx_seq_one_letter_code
_entity_poly.pdbx_strand_id
1 'polypeptide(L)'
;MEDKMEESSDRREMRRSKKGGLITMPFIIGNESLEKVAGYAVVPNMILYLIKDYHMSVAKGTNILFYWQAATNFTPILAAFVADSYLGRFLIIGFASICSLLGMIL
;
A
#
# COMPACT_ATOMS: atom_id res chain seq x y z
N MET A 1 -44.18 -14.94 -5.03
CA MET A 1 -43.10 -15.66 -4.30
C MET A 1 -41.72 -15.08 -4.65
N GLU A 2 -41.64 -14.13 -5.58
CA GLU A 2 -40.41 -13.44 -5.99
C GLU A 2 -40.11 -12.19 -5.14
N ASP A 3 -41.12 -11.54 -4.53
CA ASP A 3 -40.92 -10.38 -3.64
C ASP A 3 -40.19 -10.67 -2.32
N LYS A 4 -40.04 -11.94 -1.95
CA LYS A 4 -39.33 -12.34 -0.71
C LYS A 4 -37.83 -12.49 -0.89
N MET A 5 -37.32 -12.43 -2.12
CA MET A 5 -35.91 -12.71 -2.41
C MET A 5 -35.09 -11.42 -2.56
N GLU A 6 -35.68 -10.33 -3.03
CA GLU A 6 -35.01 -9.02 -3.13
C GLU A 6 -34.82 -8.33 -1.77
N GLU A 7 -35.72 -8.56 -0.81
CA GLU A 7 -35.64 -7.96 0.54
C GLU A 7 -34.48 -8.54 1.40
N SER A 8 -33.81 -9.59 0.93
CA SER A 8 -32.67 -10.22 1.63
C SER A 8 -31.32 -9.59 1.27
N SER A 9 -31.23 -8.94 0.10
CA SER A 9 -30.02 -8.26 -0.37
C SER A 9 -29.87 -6.89 0.28
N ASP A 10 -30.98 -6.19 0.52
CA ASP A 10 -31.01 -4.86 1.13
C ASP A 10 -30.86 -4.91 2.67
N ARG A 11 -31.25 -6.03 3.30
CA ARG A 11 -31.05 -6.24 4.75
C ARG A 11 -29.59 -6.50 5.15
N ARG A 12 -28.67 -6.75 4.21
CA ARG A 12 -27.23 -6.86 4.53
C ARG A 12 -26.54 -5.50 4.65
N GLU A 13 -27.10 -4.45 4.07
CA GLU A 13 -26.55 -3.10 4.17
C GLU A 13 -26.91 -2.38 5.48
N MET A 14 -27.90 -2.88 6.23
CA MET A 14 -28.41 -2.20 7.43
C MET A 14 -28.06 -2.88 8.76
N ARG A 15 -26.92 -3.59 8.86
CA ARG A 15 -26.27 -3.79 10.17
C ARG A 15 -25.22 -2.70 10.38
N ARG A 16 -25.73 -1.46 10.44
CA ARG A 16 -25.02 -0.23 10.81
C ARG A 16 -24.60 -0.34 12.28
N SER A 17 -23.57 -1.15 12.53
CA SER A 17 -22.82 -1.12 13.78
C SER A 17 -22.36 0.31 13.99
N LYS A 18 -22.47 0.83 15.22
CA LYS A 18 -21.84 2.07 15.69
C LYS A 18 -20.31 1.95 15.57
N LYS A 19 -19.78 1.85 14.36
CA LYS A 19 -18.37 2.04 14.08
C LYS A 19 -18.16 3.54 14.12
N GLY A 20 -17.27 4.01 14.97
CA GLY A 20 -17.02 5.42 15.25
C GLY A 20 -16.45 6.18 14.06
N GLY A 21 -17.17 6.24 12.94
CA GLY A 21 -16.66 6.63 11.62
C GLY A 21 -16.06 8.03 11.59
N LEU A 22 -16.66 8.99 12.30
CA LEU A 22 -16.16 10.37 12.37
C LEU A 22 -14.97 10.53 13.34
N ILE A 23 -14.91 9.73 14.41
CA ILE A 23 -13.80 9.79 15.38
C ILE A 23 -12.58 9.01 14.85
N THR A 24 -12.79 7.90 14.14
CA THR A 24 -11.70 7.11 13.53
C THR A 24 -11.15 7.73 12.25
N MET A 25 -11.93 8.56 11.55
CA MET A 25 -11.52 9.22 10.30
C MET A 25 -10.18 9.98 10.42
N PRO A 26 -9.98 10.89 11.41
CA PRO A 26 -8.72 11.63 11.52
C PRO A 26 -7.52 10.74 11.83
N PHE A 27 -7.69 9.65 12.57
CA PHE A 27 -6.60 8.69 12.83
C PHE A 27 -6.18 7.95 11.57
N ILE A 28 -7.13 7.53 10.73
CA ILE A 28 -6.86 6.87 9.46
C ILE A 28 -6.19 7.84 8.49
N ILE A 29 -6.73 9.05 8.35
CA ILE A 29 -6.17 10.10 7.49
C ILE A 29 -4.76 10.46 7.96
N GLY A 30 -4.55 10.59 9.28
CA GLY A 30 -3.24 10.82 9.86
C GLY A 30 -2.25 9.74 9.46
N ASN A 31 -2.59 8.46 9.71
CA ASN A 31 -1.73 7.34 9.36
C ASN A 31 -1.40 7.29 7.85
N GLU A 32 -2.41 7.44 7.00
CA GLU A 32 -2.26 7.48 5.54
C GLU A 32 -1.36 8.65 5.10
N SER A 33 -1.53 9.82 5.71
CA SER A 33 -0.74 11.01 5.41
C SER A 33 0.72 10.81 5.83
N LEU A 34 0.96 10.25 7.01
CA LEU A 34 2.32 9.93 7.47
C LEU A 34 3.00 8.91 6.56
N GLU A 35 2.30 7.86 6.15
CA GLU A 35 2.83 6.84 5.24
C GLU A 35 3.23 7.46 3.89
N LYS A 36 2.37 8.30 3.30
CA LYS A 36 2.69 9.00 2.05
C LYS A 36 3.83 9.98 2.20
N VAL A 37 3.83 10.78 3.26
CA VAL A 37 4.91 11.75 3.52
C VAL A 37 6.24 11.04 3.70
N ALA A 38 6.29 9.92 4.42
CA ALA A 38 7.51 9.12 4.55
C ALA A 38 7.99 8.60 3.19
N GLY A 39 7.10 8.07 2.36
CA GLY A 39 7.42 7.63 1.00
C GLY A 39 8.03 8.75 0.13
N TYR A 40 7.47 9.95 0.18
CA TYR A 40 8.01 11.10 -0.56
C TYR A 40 9.30 11.66 0.06
N ALA A 41 9.48 11.57 1.39
CA ALA A 41 10.66 12.10 2.09
C ALA A 41 11.93 11.27 1.84
N VAL A 42 11.79 9.98 1.54
CA VAL A 42 12.94 9.09 1.24
C VAL A 42 13.57 9.44 -0.12
N VAL A 43 12.77 9.88 -1.09
CA VAL A 43 13.22 10.21 -2.46
C VAL A 43 14.37 11.23 -2.52
N PRO A 44 14.28 12.42 -1.89
CA PRO A 44 15.38 13.39 -1.91
C PRO A 44 16.62 12.91 -1.16
N ASN A 45 16.46 12.11 -0.11
CA ASN A 45 17.60 11.52 0.61
C ASN A 45 18.34 10.49 -0.26
N MET A 46 17.57 9.65 -0.97
CA MET A 46 18.13 8.64 -1.86
C MET A 46 18.93 9.26 -3.01
N ILE A 47 18.39 10.26 -3.72
CA ILE A 47 19.11 10.89 -4.83
C ILE A 47 20.39 11.60 -4.35
N LEU A 48 20.36 12.20 -3.16
CA LEU A 48 21.53 12.84 -2.56
C LEU A 48 22.63 11.81 -2.27
N TYR A 49 22.27 10.67 -1.68
CA TYR A 49 23.19 9.57 -1.40
C TYR A 49 23.83 9.02 -2.68
N LEU A 50 23.02 8.82 -3.73
CA LEU A 50 23.52 8.34 -5.02
C LEU A 50 24.54 9.29 -5.69
N ILE A 51 24.32 10.60 -5.56
CA ILE A 51 25.21 11.61 -6.15
C ILE A 51 26.47 11.80 -5.28
N LYS A 52 26.31 11.90 -3.95
CA LYS A 52 27.40 12.24 -3.03
C LYS A 52 28.29 11.05 -2.69
N ASP A 53 27.71 9.94 -2.25
CA ASP A 53 28.47 8.79 -1.74
C ASP A 53 28.77 7.78 -2.84
N TYR A 54 27.81 7.57 -3.77
CA TYR A 54 27.99 6.63 -4.87
C TYR A 54 28.63 7.26 -6.13
N HIS A 55 28.93 8.56 -6.10
CA HIS A 55 29.52 9.34 -7.19
C HIS A 55 28.86 9.10 -8.57
N MET A 56 27.55 8.83 -8.58
CA MET A 56 26.82 8.63 -9.83
C MET A 56 26.49 9.97 -10.49
N SER A 57 26.54 9.99 -11.82
CA SER A 57 26.00 11.11 -12.60
C SER A 57 24.52 11.30 -12.30
N VAL A 58 24.07 12.56 -12.23
CA VAL A 58 22.68 12.93 -11.97
C VAL A 58 21.72 12.17 -12.89
N ALA A 59 22.08 11.99 -14.17
CA ALA A 59 21.28 11.23 -15.13
C ALA A 59 21.07 9.76 -14.71
N LYS A 60 22.11 9.10 -14.18
CA LYS A 60 22.00 7.71 -13.69
C LYS A 60 21.20 7.64 -12.38
N GLY A 61 21.39 8.60 -11.47
CA GLY A 61 20.64 8.68 -10.22
C GLY A 61 19.14 8.86 -10.44
N THR A 62 18.75 9.72 -11.39
CA THR A 62 17.35 9.90 -11.77
C THR A 62 16.75 8.65 -12.41
N ASN A 63 17.52 7.88 -13.19
CA ASN A 63 17.05 6.61 -13.73
C ASN A 63 16.76 5.59 -12.63
N ILE A 64 17.60 5.48 -11.58
CA ILE A 64 17.28 4.62 -10.43
C ILE A 64 15.98 5.05 -9.76
N LEU A 65 15.80 6.36 -9.60
CA LEU A 65 14.62 6.90 -8.95
C LEU A 65 13.36 6.61 -9.78
N PHE A 66 13.47 6.69 -11.11
CA PHE A 66 12.40 6.31 -12.01
C PHE A 66 12.03 4.83 -11.87
N TYR A 67 13.03 3.93 -11.80
CA TYR A 67 12.77 2.50 -11.55
C TYR A 67 12.12 2.25 -10.19
N TRP A 68 12.56 2.96 -9.14
CA TRP A 68 11.95 2.88 -7.81
C TRP A 68 10.47 3.29 -7.84
N GLN A 69 10.16 4.40 -8.51
CA GLN A 69 8.78 4.87 -8.66
C GLN A 69 7.94 3.89 -9.50
N ALA A 70 8.49 3.38 -10.60
CA ALA A 70 7.81 2.37 -11.42
C ALA A 70 7.50 1.09 -10.62
N ALA A 71 8.46 0.59 -9.83
CA ALA A 71 8.28 -0.57 -8.96
C ALA A 71 7.22 -0.32 -7.89
N THR A 72 7.27 0.82 -7.20
CA THR A 72 6.29 1.17 -6.15
C THR A 72 4.86 1.22 -6.71
N ASN A 73 4.67 1.76 -7.91
CA ASN A 73 3.35 1.81 -8.55
C ASN A 73 2.87 0.44 -9.08
N PHE A 74 3.79 -0.43 -9.52
CA PHE A 74 3.45 -1.76 -10.02
C PHE A 74 3.19 -2.78 -8.89
N THR A 75 3.86 -2.60 -7.75
CA THR A 75 3.76 -3.46 -6.56
C THR A 75 2.32 -3.72 -6.10
N PRO A 76 1.42 -2.72 -5.95
CA PRO A 76 0.04 -2.99 -5.52
C PRO A 76 -0.77 -3.77 -6.56
N ILE A 77 -0.53 -3.56 -7.86
CA ILE A 77 -1.19 -4.33 -8.93
C ILE A 77 -0.77 -5.80 -8.85
N LEU A 78 0.54 -6.03 -8.70
CA LEU A 78 1.08 -7.38 -8.56
C LEU A 78 0.58 -8.04 -7.26
N ALA A 79 0.55 -7.30 -6.15
CA ALA A 79 0.06 -7.77 -4.87
C ALA A 79 -1.44 -8.13 -4.93
N ALA A 80 -2.25 -7.32 -5.61
CA ALA A 80 -3.67 -7.60 -5.82
C ALA A 80 -3.87 -8.86 -6.68
N PHE A 81 -3.13 -8.97 -7.79
CA PHE A 81 -3.21 -10.14 -8.68
C PHE A 81 -2.83 -11.45 -7.97
N VAL A 82 -1.78 -11.43 -7.15
CA VAL A 82 -1.37 -12.60 -6.35
C VAL A 82 -2.39 -12.88 -5.23
N ALA A 83 -2.98 -11.84 -4.62
CA ALA A 83 -4.02 -12.00 -3.61
C ALA A 83 -5.29 -12.65 -4.18
N ASP A 84 -5.68 -12.29 -5.41
CA ASP A 84 -6.83 -12.84 -6.12
C ASP A 84 -6.57 -14.25 -6.68
N SER A 85 -5.34 -14.52 -7.13
CA SER A 85 -5.01 -15.79 -7.80
C SER A 85 -4.65 -16.93 -6.85
N TYR A 86 -4.03 -16.66 -5.69
CA TYR A 86 -3.46 -17.74 -4.89
C TYR A 86 -4.44 -18.40 -3.91
N LEU A 87 -4.78 -17.90 -2.70
CA LEU A 87 -5.43 -18.79 -1.71
C LEU A 87 -6.18 -18.09 -0.55
N GLY A 88 -6.60 -16.83 -0.72
CA GLY A 88 -7.26 -16.06 0.34
C GLY A 88 -6.28 -15.23 1.18
N ARG A 89 -6.83 -14.14 1.75
CA ARG A 89 -6.14 -12.95 2.29
C ARG A 89 -4.99 -13.20 3.27
N PHE A 90 -4.91 -14.36 3.93
CA PHE A 90 -3.90 -14.63 4.97
C PHE A 90 -2.49 -14.92 4.43
N LEU A 91 -2.35 -15.64 3.30
CA LEU A 91 -1.02 -16.01 2.78
C LEU A 91 -0.28 -14.82 2.17
N ILE A 92 -0.99 -13.91 1.50
CA ILE A 92 -0.38 -12.71 0.93
C ILE A 92 0.15 -11.78 2.01
N ILE A 93 -0.58 -11.65 3.12
CA ILE A 93 -0.17 -10.83 4.28
C ILE A 93 1.05 -11.46 4.95
N GLY A 94 1.10 -12.79 5.09
CA GLY A 94 2.27 -13.50 5.61
C GLY A 94 3.51 -13.28 4.75
N PHE A 95 3.39 -13.45 3.43
CA PHE A 95 4.51 -13.23 2.51
C PHE A 95 4.97 -11.78 2.47
N ALA A 96 4.03 -10.81 2.41
CA ALA A 96 4.35 -9.40 2.46
C ALA A 96 5.06 -9.01 3.77
N SER A 97 4.65 -9.60 4.90
CA SER A 97 5.31 -9.37 6.19
C SER A 97 6.75 -9.89 6.20
N ILE A 98 7.01 -11.10 5.68
CA ILE A 98 8.36 -11.66 5.59
C ILE A 98 9.24 -10.82 4.67
N CYS A 99 8.73 -10.43 3.49
CA CYS A 99 9.46 -9.57 2.55
C CYS A 99 9.78 -8.20 3.15
N SER A 100 8.84 -7.58 3.88
CA SER A 100 9.06 -6.29 4.54
C SER A 100 10.10 -6.39 5.66
N LEU A 101 10.07 -7.47 6.43
CA LEU A 101 11.03 -7.72 7.51
C LEU A 101 12.44 -7.94 6.97
N LEU A 102 12.58 -8.69 5.87
CA LEU A 102 13.84 -8.85 5.15
C LEU A 102 14.35 -7.51 4.59
N GLY A 103 13.47 -6.71 4.00
CA GLY A 103 13.83 -5.41 3.42
C GLY A 103 14.23 -4.34 4.43
N MET A 104 13.84 -4.47 5.70
CA MET A 104 14.29 -3.57 6.78
C MET A 104 15.60 -4.04 7.45
N ILE A 105 15.90 -5.34 7.40
CA ILE A 105 17.12 -5.91 7.99
C ILE A 105 18.32 -5.73 7.05
N LEU A 106 18.11 -5.84 5.74
CA LEU A 106 19.15 -5.59 4.73
C LEU A 106 19.41 -4.09 4.54
#